data_AF-A0A914YQA8-F1
#
_entry.id   AF-A0A914YQA8-F1
#
_cell.length_a   1.000
_cell.length_b   1.000
_cell.length_c   1.000
_cell.angle_alpha   90.00
_cell.angle_beta   90.00
_cell.angle_gamma   90.00
#
_symmetry.space_group_name_H-M   'P 1'
#
loop_
_entity.id
_entity.type
_entity.pdbx_description
1 polymer ?
#
loop_
_entity_poly.entity_id
_entity_poly.type
_entity_poly.pdbx_seq_one_letter_code
_entity_poly.pdbx_strand_id
1 'polypeptide(L)'
;MEKRFGGSINLVNPGPISLHEILQLYKKFVDPKLPEYEVVGENSEKGRQLLATKGNCALDTTKLLQHCPFIPTTAESLMNGFKRIISNNNK
;
A
#
# COMPACT_ATOMS: atom_id res chain seq x y z
N MET A 1 15.51 -17.88 22.37
CA MET A 1 15.63 -18.69 21.14
C MET A 1 14.84 -18.00 20.04
N GLU A 2 15.49 -17.66 18.93
CA GLU A 2 14.80 -17.12 17.76
C GLU A 2 13.94 -18.22 17.11
N LYS A 3 12.68 -17.90 16.77
CA LYS A 3 11.79 -18.83 16.09
C LYS A 3 12.13 -18.85 14.61
N ARG A 4 12.44 -20.03 14.05
CA ARG A 4 12.63 -20.24 12.61
C ARG A 4 11.36 -20.81 12.01
N PHE A 5 10.84 -20.15 10.98
CA PHE A 5 9.64 -20.57 10.24
C PHE A 5 10.03 -20.98 8.82
N GLY A 6 9.51 -22.12 8.35
CA GLY A 6 9.70 -22.61 6.99
C GLY A 6 8.44 -22.47 6.12
N GLY A 7 8.60 -22.65 4.81
CA GLY A 7 7.53 -22.58 3.82
C GLY A 7 7.21 -21.16 3.33
N SER A 8 6.15 -21.03 2.54
CA SER A 8 5.76 -19.76 1.91
C SER A 8 4.88 -18.90 2.81
N ILE A 9 5.03 -17.58 2.67
CA ILE A 9 4.24 -16.56 3.37
C ILE A 9 4.04 -15.35 2.47
N ASN A 10 2.84 -14.76 2.48
CA ASN A 10 2.60 -13.48 1.83
C ASN A 10 3.16 -12.38 2.73
N LEU A 11 4.26 -11.75 2.29
CA LEU A 11 4.99 -10.76 3.05
C LEU A 11 4.63 -9.34 2.60
N VAL A 12 3.36 -8.98 2.79
CA VAL A 12 2.84 -7.63 2.54
C VAL A 12 2.05 -7.17 3.76
N ASN A 13 1.87 -5.86 3.90
CA ASN A 13 1.02 -5.33 4.95
C ASN A 13 -0.44 -5.79 4.76
N PRO A 14 -1.19 -6.02 5.86
CA PRO A 14 -2.60 -6.37 5.80
C PRO A 14 -3.46 -5.28 5.17
N GLY A 15 -4.46 -5.71 4.41
CA GLY A 15 -5.43 -4.83 3.76
C GLY A 15 -4.94 -4.32 2.40
N PRO A 16 -5.67 -4.59 1.30
CA PRO A 16 -5.35 -4.00 0.01
C PRO A 16 -5.58 -2.48 0.05
N ILE A 17 -4.91 -1.76 -0.85
CA ILE A 17 -5.11 -0.32 -1.05
C ILE A 17 -5.01 0.00 -2.54
N SER A 18 -5.86 0.91 -3.02
CA SER A 18 -5.83 1.38 -4.40
C SER A 18 -4.79 2.50 -4.59
N LEU A 19 -4.35 2.70 -5.83
CA LEU A 19 -3.47 3.81 -6.18
C LEU A 19 -4.10 5.18 -5.87
N HIS A 20 -5.43 5.30 -6.03
CA HIS A 20 -6.16 6.51 -5.68
C HIS A 20 -6.05 6.82 -4.18
N GLU A 21 -6.29 5.85 -3.31
CA GLU A 21 -6.16 6.02 -1.87
C GLU A 21 -4.74 6.39 -1.44
N ILE A 22 -3.71 5.79 -2.07
CA ILE A 22 -2.31 6.18 -1.84
C ILE A 22 -2.10 7.66 -2.18
N LEU A 23 -2.60 8.13 -3.33
CA LEU A 23 -2.47 9.52 -3.74
C LEU A 23 -3.26 10.47 -2.82
N GLN A 24 -4.41 10.07 -2.29
CA GLN A 24 -5.14 10.87 -1.29
C GLN A 24 -4.35 10.99 0.01
N LEU A 25 -3.74 9.91 0.49
CA LEU A 25 -2.84 9.94 1.64
C LEU A 25 -1.62 10.82 1.38
N TYR A 26 -1.03 10.73 0.19
CA TYR A 26 0.10 11.57 -0.21
C TYR A 26 -0.27 13.05 -0.27
N LYS A 27 -1.41 13.40 -0.88
CA LYS A 27 -1.91 14.78 -0.93
C LYS A 27 -2.14 15.35 0.47
N LYS A 28 -2.68 14.53 1.38
CA LYS A 28 -2.94 14.92 2.77
C LYS A 28 -1.67 15.13 3.60
N PHE A 29 -0.69 14.24 3.47
CA PHE A 29 0.46 14.20 4.40
C PHE A 29 1.76 14.73 3.81
N VAL A 30 1.91 14.80 2.48
CA VAL A 30 3.17 15.17 1.82
C VAL A 30 3.02 16.44 0.99
N ASP A 31 2.07 16.47 0.05
CA ASP A 31 1.93 17.60 -0.87
C ASP A 31 0.46 17.98 -1.10
N PRO A 32 -0.07 18.98 -0.37
CA PRO A 32 -1.43 19.50 -0.58
C PRO A 32 -1.69 20.06 -1.98
N LYS A 33 -0.63 20.40 -2.73
CA LYS A 33 -0.69 20.95 -4.08
C LYS A 33 -0.53 19.88 -5.17
N LEU A 34 -0.62 18.59 -4.81
CA LEU A 34 -0.62 17.49 -5.76
C LEU A 34 -1.60 17.80 -6.92
N PRO A 35 -1.13 17.75 -8.19
CA PRO A 35 -1.97 18.04 -9.34
C PRO A 35 -3.23 17.16 -9.38
N GLU A 36 -4.30 17.73 -9.91
CA GLU A 36 -5.51 16.96 -10.19
C GLU A 36 -5.22 15.86 -11.23
N TYR A 37 -5.83 14.70 -11.02
CA TYR A 37 -5.64 13.52 -11.85
C TYR A 37 -6.96 12.80 -12.05
N GLU A 38 -7.05 12.03 -13.13
CA GLU A 38 -8.22 11.21 -13.42
C GLU A 38 -8.02 9.78 -12.92
N VAL A 39 -9.06 9.22 -12.32
CA VAL A 39 -9.07 7.81 -11.89
C VAL A 39 -9.45 6.94 -13.09
N VAL A 40 -8.50 6.09 -13.50
CA VAL A 40 -8.73 5.12 -14.58
C VAL A 40 -9.49 3.93 -14.03
N GLY A 41 -10.78 3.83 -14.36
CA GLY A 41 -11.62 2.68 -14.01
C GLY A 41 -11.38 1.46 -14.90
N GLU A 42 -11.74 0.28 -14.40
CA GLU A 42 -11.62 -1.01 -15.10
C GLU A 42 -12.36 -1.06 -16.46
N ASN A 43 -13.43 -0.28 -16.60
CA ASN A 43 -14.25 -0.22 -17.81
C ASN A 43 -13.66 0.65 -18.92
N SER A 44 -12.60 1.39 -18.65
CA SER A 44 -11.88 2.14 -19.68
C SER A 44 -10.95 1.23 -20.48
N GLU A 45 -10.63 1.60 -21.73
CA GLU A 45 -9.68 0.85 -22.55
C GLU A 45 -8.31 0.74 -21.87
N LYS A 46 -7.82 1.87 -21.33
CA LYS A 46 -6.60 1.92 -20.54
C LYS A 46 -6.67 1.04 -19.29
N GLY A 47 -7.80 1.03 -18.59
CA GLY A 47 -8.05 0.17 -17.43
C GLY A 47 -7.95 -1.30 -17.77
N ARG A 48 -8.61 -1.75 -18.84
CA ARG A 48 -8.50 -3.15 -19.33
C ARG A 48 -7.07 -3.52 -19.72
N GLN A 49 -6.35 -2.63 -20.40
CA GLN A 49 -4.94 -2.87 -20.74
C GLN A 49 -4.06 -3.00 -19.50
N LEU A 50 -4.27 -2.15 -18.49
CA LEU A 50 -3.55 -2.22 -17.21
C LEU A 50 -3.86 -3.50 -16.45
N LEU A 51 -5.12 -3.95 -16.43
CA LEU A 51 -5.52 -5.21 -15.80
C LEU A 51 -4.90 -6.42 -16.50
N ALA A 52 -4.78 -6.38 -17.83
CA ALA A 52 -4.17 -7.46 -18.60
C ALA A 52 -2.64 -7.56 -18.43
N THR A 53 -1.97 -6.46 -18.06
CA THR A 53 -0.49 -6.39 -18.03
C THR A 53 0.10 -6.31 -16.62
N LYS A 54 -0.70 -5.99 -15.60
CA LYS A 54 -0.23 -5.82 -14.22
C LYS A 54 -0.88 -6.83 -13.29
N GLY A 55 -0.08 -7.41 -12.40
CA GLY A 55 -0.54 -8.32 -11.34
C GLY A 55 -1.26 -7.59 -10.21
N ASN A 56 -2.48 -7.14 -10.44
CA ASN A 56 -3.33 -6.57 -9.40
C ASN A 56 -3.93 -7.72 -8.58
N CYS A 57 -3.61 -7.79 -7.28
CA CYS A 57 -4.16 -8.81 -6.40
C CYS A 57 -4.18 -8.34 -4.94
N ALA A 58 -5.01 -9.00 -4.14
CA ALA A 58 -4.95 -8.93 -2.69
C ALA A 58 -4.37 -10.26 -2.17
N LEU A 59 -3.30 -10.18 -1.40
CA LEU A 59 -2.67 -11.36 -0.80
C LEU A 59 -3.24 -11.57 0.61
N ASP A 60 -3.62 -12.81 0.93
CA ASP A 60 -4.06 -13.16 2.28
C ASP A 60 -2.88 -13.10 3.27
N THR A 61 -3.00 -12.24 4.27
CA THR A 61 -1.99 -12.03 5.32
C THR A 61 -2.32 -12.76 6.63
N THR A 62 -3.31 -13.65 6.65
CA THR A 62 -3.71 -14.39 7.87
C THR A 62 -2.54 -15.12 8.50
N LYS A 63 -1.75 -15.86 7.70
CA LYS A 63 -0.53 -16.55 8.18
C LYS A 63 0.53 -15.59 8.73
N LEU A 64 0.66 -14.41 8.13
CA LEU A 64 1.58 -13.37 8.61
C LEU A 64 1.14 -12.81 9.96
N LEU A 65 -0.15 -12.52 10.13
CA LEU A 65 -0.71 -11.99 11.37
C LEU A 65 -0.65 -12.99 12.53
N GLN A 66 -0.74 -14.29 12.26
CA GLN A 66 -0.55 -15.34 13.28
C GLN A 66 0.86 -15.31 13.89
N HIS A 67 1.87 -15.00 13.08
CA HIS A 67 3.27 -14.94 13.53
C HIS A 67 3.69 -13.55 14.01
N CYS A 68 3.11 -12.50 13.44
CA CYS A 68 3.44 -11.11 13.67
C CYS A 68 2.15 -10.27 13.81
N PRO A 69 1.44 -10.35 14.94
CA PRO A 69 0.10 -9.77 15.09
C PRO A 69 0.06 -8.24 15.13
N PHE A 70 1.21 -7.60 15.39
CA PHE A 70 1.32 -6.15 15.54
C PHE A 70 1.73 -5.42 14.24
N ILE A 71 1.73 -6.12 13.09
CA ILE A 71 2.07 -5.47 11.82
C ILE A 71 0.97 -4.46 11.47
N PRO A 72 1.32 -3.19 11.23
CA PRO A 72 0.35 -2.18 10.81
C PRO A 72 -0.26 -2.53 9.46
N THR A 73 -1.51 -2.10 9.25
CA THR A 73 -2.17 -2.18 7.94
C THR A 73 -1.39 -1.40 6.88
N THR A 74 -1.69 -1.66 5.61
CA THR A 74 -1.06 -0.95 4.49
C THR A 74 -1.27 0.56 4.59
N ALA A 75 -2.48 1.01 4.93
CA ALA A 75 -2.80 2.43 5.07
C ALA A 75 -2.04 3.11 6.23
N GLU A 76 -1.98 2.46 7.41
CA GLU A 76 -1.24 2.98 8.56
C GLU A 76 0.26 3.07 8.27
N SER A 77 0.81 2.04 7.62
CA SER A 77 2.22 1.98 7.23
C SER A 77 2.59 3.11 6.26
N LEU A 78 1.74 3.35 5.26
CA LEU A 78 1.91 4.45 4.31
C LEU A 78 1.80 5.81 4.99
N MET A 79 0.80 6.03 5.84
CA MET A 79 0.67 7.27 6.61
C MET A 79 1.92 7.55 7.44
N ASN A 80 2.44 6.54 8.15
CA ASN A 80 3.65 6.67 8.96
C ASN A 80 4.88 6.94 8.09
N GLY A 81 4.98 6.29 6.93
CA GLY A 81 6.02 6.55 5.93
C GLY A 81 6.00 7.98 5.41
N PHE A 82 4.83 8.49 5.02
CA PHE A 82 4.65 9.86 4.54
C PHE A 82 4.98 10.91 5.60
N LYS A 83 4.56 10.70 6.86
CA LYS A 83 4.95 11.57 7.98
C LYS A 83 6.47 11.62 8.17
N ARG A 84 7.17 10.50 8.02
CA ARG A 84 8.64 10.45 8.10
C ARG A 84 9.32 11.21 6.97
N ILE A 85 8.78 11.13 5.74
CA ILE A 85 9.30 11.89 4.59
C ILE A 85 9.31 13.38 4.90
N ILE A 86 8.19 13.92 5.41
CA ILE A 86 8.11 15.34 5.81
C ILE A 86 9.05 15.66 6.97
N SER A 87 9.13 14.81 7.98
CA SER A 87 10.03 15.04 9.12
C SER A 87 11.51 15.07 8.71
N ASN A 88 11.90 14.37 7.65
CA ASN A 88 13.27 14.38 7.15
C ASN A 88 13.56 15.57 6.23
N ASN A 89 12.55 16.06 5.50
CA ASN A 89 12.70 17.23 4.62
C ASN A 89 12.76 18.57 5.40
N ASN A 90 12.30 18.58 6.66
CA ASN A 90 12.31 19.75 7.54
C ASN A 90 13.54 19.82 8.47
N LYS A 91 14.51 18.90 8.30
CA LYS A 91 15.81 18.92 9.01
C LYS A 91 16.89 19.43 8.07
#